data_AF-A0A4Y2S969-F1
#
_entry.id   AF-A0A4Y2S969-F1
#
_cell.length_a   1.000
_cell.length_b   1.000
_cell.length_c   1.000
_cell.angle_alpha   90.00
_cell.angle_beta   90.00
_cell.angle_gamma   90.00
#
_symmetry.space_group_name_H-M   'P 1'
#
loop_
_entity.id
_entity.type
_entity.pdbx_description
1 polymer ?
#
loop_
_entity_poly.entity_id
_entity_poly.type
_entity_poly.pdbx_seq_one_letter_code
_entity_poly.pdbx_strand_id
1 'polypeptide(L)'
;MPHLYSSCGGGTREPSLRSELTTGNMEGKGGVTFSGSIQTPVIKSEPSRQLKLESPTRTLRVHAPEGIGIESKTSDISATCLKDFHLQSREGRIWLDSEQILLRNLRTALPTSRGRSYQGIYAMCSCENGRLFLSAPDGHCQADELVCQ
;
A
#
# COMPACT_ATOMS: atom_id res chain seq x y z
N MET A 1 8.70 27.97 35.82
CA MET A 1 10.11 27.57 35.73
C MET A 1 10.37 26.44 36.72
N PRO A 2 10.30 25.15 36.32
CA PRO A 2 10.76 24.06 37.18
C PRO A 2 12.12 23.53 36.70
N HIS A 3 13.04 23.41 37.66
CA HIS A 3 14.36 22.80 37.48
C HIS A 3 14.25 21.26 37.55
N LEU A 4 14.99 20.55 36.69
CA LEU A 4 15.17 19.10 36.75
C LEU A 4 16.64 18.80 37.08
N TYR A 5 16.86 18.15 38.23
CA TYR A 5 18.13 17.53 38.59
C TYR A 5 18.18 16.11 38.02
N SER A 6 19.34 15.71 37.49
CA SER A 6 19.65 14.32 37.12
C SER A 6 20.60 13.73 38.17
N SER A 7 20.27 12.54 38.67
CA SER A 7 21.20 11.71 39.44
C SER A 7 21.38 10.39 38.68
N CYS A 8 22.62 10.12 38.25
CA CYS A 8 23.00 8.84 37.65
C CYS A 8 23.41 7.87 38.76
N GLY A 9 22.56 6.88 39.05
CA GLY A 9 22.91 5.69 39.80
C GLY A 9 22.99 4.49 38.86
N GLY A 10 24.17 3.87 38.74
CA GLY A 10 24.39 2.70 37.89
C GLY A 10 23.69 1.44 38.40
N GLY A 11 23.10 0.67 37.48
CA GLY A 11 22.51 -0.63 37.73
C GLY A 11 21.78 -1.16 36.50
N THR A 12 22.17 -2.35 36.04
CA THR A 12 21.62 -3.06 34.88
C THR A 12 20.15 -3.45 35.08
N ARG A 13 19.23 -2.59 34.61
CA ARG A 13 17.85 -2.95 34.27
C ARG A 13 17.43 -2.18 33.03
N GLU A 14 16.78 -2.85 32.10
CA GLU A 14 16.16 -2.26 30.90
C GLU A 14 15.44 -0.96 31.27
N PRO A 15 15.78 0.18 30.64
CA PRO A 15 15.00 1.39 30.82
C PRO A 15 13.67 1.22 30.08
N SER A 16 12.65 0.73 30.78
CA SER A 16 11.27 0.92 30.39
C SER A 16 10.88 2.37 30.71
N LEU A 17 11.25 3.27 29.82
CA LEU A 17 10.81 4.66 29.88
C LEU A 17 9.37 4.74 29.37
N ARG A 18 8.43 4.68 30.31
CA ARG A 18 7.08 5.20 30.12
C ARG A 18 7.18 6.72 29.93
N SER A 19 7.08 7.19 28.69
CA SER A 19 6.67 8.56 28.43
C SER A 19 5.15 8.59 28.29
N GLU A 20 4.47 9.06 29.34
CA GLU A 20 3.09 9.50 29.22
C GLU A 20 3.10 10.80 28.41
N LEU A 21 2.86 10.69 27.11
CA LEU A 21 2.52 11.84 26.28
C LEU A 21 1.06 12.19 26.54
N THR A 22 0.86 13.05 27.54
CA THR A 22 -0.41 13.75 27.71
C THR A 22 -0.73 14.44 26.40
N THR A 23 -1.94 14.21 25.91
CA THR A 23 -2.47 14.67 24.63
C THR A 23 -2.45 16.20 24.57
N GLY A 24 -1.35 16.76 24.11
CA GLY A 24 -1.17 18.20 23.91
C GLY A 24 -0.82 18.46 22.45
N ASN A 25 -1.51 19.42 21.83
CA ASN A 25 -1.12 19.93 20.51
C ASN A 25 0.35 20.37 20.56
N MET A 26 1.22 19.65 19.85
CA MET A 26 2.61 20.07 19.69
C MET A 26 2.69 21.11 18.59
N GLU A 27 2.57 22.38 18.97
CA GLU A 27 2.89 23.51 18.08
C GLU A 27 4.38 23.85 18.20
N GLY A 28 5.19 23.27 17.33
CA GLY A 28 6.57 23.71 17.08
C GLY A 28 6.63 24.46 15.75
N LYS A 29 6.87 25.79 15.77
CA LYS A 29 7.28 26.52 14.56
C LYS A 29 8.64 25.97 14.12
N GLY A 30 8.64 25.03 13.17
CA GLY A 30 9.83 24.33 12.68
C GLY A 30 9.73 22.80 12.67
N GLY A 31 8.62 22.22 13.15
CA GLY A 31 8.46 20.77 13.27
C GLY A 31 9.04 20.22 14.58
N VAL A 32 8.80 18.93 14.83
CA VAL A 32 9.27 18.23 16.03
C VAL A 32 9.94 16.93 15.61
N THR A 33 11.18 16.73 16.06
CA THR A 33 11.90 15.47 15.87
C THR A 33 11.72 14.59 17.10
N PHE A 34 11.24 13.38 16.89
CA PHE A 34 11.10 12.38 17.94
C PHE A 34 12.26 11.39 17.83
N SER A 35 13.02 11.22 18.92
CA SER A 35 14.12 10.26 18.99
C SER A 35 13.67 8.83 19.32
N GLY A 36 12.36 8.60 19.46
CA GLY A 36 11.76 7.34 19.87
C GLY A 36 10.39 7.08 19.24
N SER A 37 9.73 6.03 19.73
CA SER A 37 8.38 5.67 19.27
C SER A 37 7.34 6.67 19.80
N ILE A 38 6.36 7.01 18.96
CA ILE A 38 5.24 7.86 19.34
C ILE A 38 4.00 6.98 19.42
N GLN A 39 3.30 7.03 20.56
CA GLN A 39 1.97 6.47 20.68
C GLN A 39 0.97 7.63 20.65
N THR A 40 0.10 7.62 19.66
CA THR A 40 -0.98 8.61 19.54
C THR A 40 -2.21 7.90 18.97
N PRO A 41 -3.42 8.22 19.47
CA PRO A 41 -4.65 7.66 18.93
C PRO A 41 -4.96 8.17 17.52
N VAL A 42 -4.45 9.37 17.14
CA VAL A 42 -4.75 10.00 15.86
C VAL A 42 -3.51 10.71 15.32
N ILE A 43 -3.27 10.54 14.02
CA ILE A 43 -2.33 11.35 13.24
C ILE A 43 -3.14 12.05 12.15
N LYS A 44 -3.14 13.39 12.15
CA LYS A 44 -3.85 14.20 11.17
C LYS A 44 -3.03 15.43 10.77
N SER A 45 -3.19 15.88 9.54
CA SER A 45 -2.69 17.19 9.10
C SER A 45 -3.68 18.31 9.48
N GLU A 46 -3.21 19.56 9.44
CA GLU A 46 -4.08 20.72 9.46
C GLU A 46 -5.05 20.69 8.27
N PRO A 47 -6.25 21.30 8.39
CA PRO A 47 -7.15 21.49 7.25
C PRO A 47 -6.38 22.09 6.06
N SER A 48 -6.65 21.62 4.85
CA SER A 48 -5.97 22.03 3.60
C SER A 48 -4.46 21.72 3.49
N ARG A 49 -3.86 21.00 4.44
CA ARG A 49 -2.49 20.48 4.32
C ARG A 49 -2.47 18.97 4.09
N GLN A 50 -1.47 18.51 3.34
CA GLN A 50 -1.23 17.08 3.12
C GLN A 50 -0.62 16.44 4.37
N LEU A 51 -1.13 15.28 4.77
CA LEU A 51 -0.45 14.38 5.70
C LEU A 51 0.56 13.54 4.93
N LYS A 52 1.86 13.73 5.18
CA LYS A 52 2.94 12.95 4.56
C LYS A 52 3.56 12.02 5.60
N LEU A 53 3.52 10.73 5.33
CA LEU A 53 4.27 9.71 6.07
C LEU A 53 5.42 9.24 5.18
N GLU A 54 6.66 9.41 5.63
CA GLU A 54 7.84 9.02 4.86
C GLU A 54 8.83 8.22 5.71
N SER A 55 9.53 7.29 5.06
CA SER A 55 10.68 6.59 5.64
C SER A 55 11.86 6.78 4.69
N PRO A 56 12.69 7.82 4.89
CA PRO A 56 13.75 8.17 3.93
C PRO A 56 14.82 7.10 3.76
N THR A 57 15.06 6.31 4.81
CA THR A 57 16.17 5.36 4.87
C THR A 57 15.73 3.90 4.89
N ARG A 58 14.44 3.63 5.16
CA ARG A 58 13.94 2.31 5.48
C ARG A 58 12.49 2.15 5.00
N THR A 59 11.81 1.14 5.54
CA THR A 59 10.42 0.84 5.26
C THR A 59 9.50 1.69 6.12
N LEU A 60 8.42 2.21 5.53
CA LEU A 60 7.24 2.66 6.26
C LEU A 60 6.26 1.48 6.35
N ARG A 61 5.84 1.10 7.55
CA ARG A 61 4.85 0.03 7.77
C ARG A 61 3.64 0.60 8.48
N VAL A 62 2.46 0.24 8.00
CA VAL A 62 1.17 0.55 8.63
C VAL A 62 0.51 -0.79 8.93
N HIS A 63 0.15 -1.00 10.19
CA HIS A 63 -0.52 -2.21 10.67
C HIS A 63 -1.74 -1.80 11.48
N ALA A 64 -2.87 -2.48 11.28
CA ALA A 64 -4.10 -2.22 12.00
C ALA A 64 -4.86 -3.54 12.23
N PRO A 65 -5.37 -3.82 13.45
CA PRO A 65 -6.12 -5.04 13.74
C PRO A 65 -7.44 -5.15 12.96
N GLU A 66 -8.14 -4.02 12.80
CA GLU A 66 -9.45 -3.97 12.14
C GLU A 66 -9.36 -3.66 10.63
N GLY A 67 -8.19 -3.26 10.14
CA GLY A 67 -7.96 -2.92 8.73
C GLY A 67 -7.42 -1.50 8.52
N ILE A 68 -7.02 -1.21 7.28
CA ILE A 68 -6.48 0.09 6.87
C ILE A 68 -7.34 0.61 5.71
N GLY A 69 -8.02 1.73 5.93
CA GLY A 69 -8.73 2.48 4.88
C GLY A 69 -7.85 3.60 4.32
N ILE A 70 -7.78 3.70 3.00
CA ILE A 70 -7.15 4.83 2.31
C ILE A 70 -8.23 5.48 1.46
N GLU A 71 -8.65 6.68 1.84
CA GLU A 71 -9.77 7.40 1.22
C GLU A 71 -9.36 8.83 0.89
N SER A 72 -9.92 9.37 -0.20
CA SER A 72 -9.75 10.75 -0.60
C SER A 72 -11.10 11.34 -1.00
N LYS A 73 -11.49 12.46 -0.37
CA LYS A 73 -12.80 13.10 -0.59
C LYS A 73 -12.83 14.01 -1.81
N THR A 74 -11.69 14.58 -2.19
CA THR A 74 -11.63 15.69 -3.16
C THR A 74 -10.66 15.47 -4.31
N SER A 75 -9.80 14.44 -4.25
CA SER A 75 -8.78 14.16 -5.26
C SER A 75 -8.61 12.65 -5.48
N ASP A 76 -7.78 12.29 -6.44
CA ASP A 76 -7.28 10.94 -6.68
C ASP A 76 -6.41 10.39 -5.53
N ILE A 77 -6.29 9.06 -5.50
CA ILE A 77 -5.26 8.34 -4.75
C ILE A 77 -4.31 7.76 -5.80
N SER A 78 -3.03 8.13 -5.74
CA SER A 78 -1.99 7.61 -6.62
C SER A 78 -0.89 6.91 -5.83
N ALA A 79 -0.38 5.82 -6.39
CA ALA A 79 0.76 5.08 -5.84
C ALA A 79 1.79 4.87 -6.94
N THR A 80 3.03 5.25 -6.67
CA THR A 80 4.15 5.17 -7.63
C THR A 80 5.32 4.44 -6.97
N CYS A 81 5.93 3.52 -7.71
CA CYS A 81 7.11 2.78 -7.27
C CYS A 81 8.21 2.81 -8.34
N LEU A 82 9.47 2.71 -7.92
CA LEU A 82 10.60 2.64 -8.84
C LEU A 82 10.81 1.24 -9.44
N LYS A 83 10.52 0.20 -8.65
CA LYS A 83 10.72 -1.21 -9.02
C LYS A 83 9.37 -1.93 -9.05
N ASP A 84 9.04 -2.61 -7.96
CA ASP A 84 7.89 -3.50 -7.88
C ASP A 84 6.82 -2.93 -6.94
N PHE A 85 5.57 -3.01 -7.38
CA PHE A 85 4.39 -2.74 -6.55
C PHE A 85 3.71 -4.07 -6.21
N HIS A 86 3.75 -4.47 -4.93
CA HIS A 86 3.15 -5.72 -4.47
C HIS A 86 1.79 -5.47 -3.80
N LEU A 87 0.73 -6.02 -4.40
CA LEU A 87 -0.61 -6.08 -3.82
C LEU A 87 -1.00 -7.56 -3.68
N GLN A 88 -1.18 -8.03 -2.44
CA GLN A 88 -1.40 -9.45 -2.15
C GLN A 88 -2.45 -9.63 -1.04
N SER A 89 -3.35 -10.60 -1.23
CA SER A 89 -4.24 -11.12 -0.20
C SER A 89 -3.83 -12.57 0.14
N ARG A 90 -3.76 -12.93 1.43
CA ARG A 90 -3.33 -14.28 1.86
C ARG A 90 -4.47 -15.28 1.92
N GLU A 91 -5.66 -14.84 2.33
CA GLU A 91 -6.83 -15.70 2.57
C GLU A 91 -8.08 -15.20 1.83
N GLY A 92 -7.99 -14.05 1.15
CA GLY A 92 -9.13 -13.37 0.56
C GLY A 92 -8.96 -13.03 -0.90
N ARG A 93 -9.67 -12.00 -1.33
CA ARG A 93 -9.71 -11.51 -2.70
C ARG A 93 -9.19 -10.08 -2.77
N ILE A 94 -8.70 -9.69 -3.94
CA ILE A 94 -8.40 -8.31 -4.29
C ILE A 94 -9.52 -7.85 -5.22
N TRP A 95 -10.24 -6.82 -4.82
CA TRP A 95 -11.30 -6.22 -5.63
C TRP A 95 -10.78 -4.96 -6.31
N LEU A 96 -10.99 -4.87 -7.61
CA LEU A 96 -10.74 -3.67 -8.41
C LEU A 96 -12.08 -3.28 -9.02
N ASP A 97 -12.80 -2.40 -8.34
CA ASP A 97 -14.12 -1.93 -8.75
C ASP A 97 -14.00 -0.53 -9.36
N SER A 98 -14.10 -0.46 -10.68
CA SER A 98 -13.93 0.75 -11.48
C SER A 98 -14.58 0.55 -12.84
N GLU A 99 -15.05 1.63 -13.46
CA GLU A 99 -15.52 1.59 -14.85
C GLU A 99 -14.42 1.12 -15.81
N GLN A 100 -13.16 1.48 -15.53
CA GLN A 100 -12.01 1.08 -16.34
C GLN A 100 -10.80 0.72 -15.47
N ILE A 101 -10.13 -0.37 -15.84
CA ILE A 101 -8.82 -0.78 -15.30
C ILE A 101 -7.85 -0.83 -16.47
N LEU A 102 -6.77 -0.04 -16.41
CA LEU A 102 -5.83 0.08 -17.51
C LEU A 102 -4.46 -0.47 -17.15
N LEU A 103 -4.06 -1.53 -17.84
CA LEU A 103 -2.71 -2.12 -17.76
C LEU A 103 -1.92 -1.69 -18.99
N ARG A 104 -1.13 -0.62 -18.86
CA ARG A 104 -0.33 -0.08 -19.98
C ARG A 104 0.92 -0.90 -20.24
N ASN A 105 1.40 -0.86 -21.48
CA ASN A 105 2.66 -1.48 -21.91
C ASN A 105 2.75 -2.99 -21.67
N LEU A 106 1.60 -3.67 -21.60
CA LEU A 106 1.57 -5.11 -21.70
C LEU A 106 2.21 -5.51 -23.03
N ARG A 107 3.29 -6.29 -22.97
CA ARG A 107 3.92 -6.83 -24.17
C ARG A 107 2.94 -7.82 -24.78
N THR A 108 2.24 -7.40 -25.83
CA THR A 108 1.44 -8.29 -26.64
C THR A 108 2.36 -8.99 -27.63
N ALA A 109 2.10 -10.27 -27.91
CA ALA A 109 2.74 -10.91 -29.04
C ALA A 109 2.16 -10.32 -30.31
N LEU A 110 3.02 -9.83 -31.19
CA LEU A 110 2.60 -9.41 -32.52
C LEU A 110 2.17 -10.66 -33.29
N PRO A 111 0.91 -10.77 -33.77
CA PRO A 111 0.53 -11.87 -34.62
C PRO A 111 1.38 -11.78 -35.89
N THR A 112 2.26 -12.76 -36.11
CA THR A 112 2.96 -12.83 -37.38
C THR A 112 1.96 -13.21 -38.45
N SER A 113 2.06 -12.57 -39.60
CA SER A 113 1.25 -12.78 -40.82
C SER A 113 1.33 -14.21 -41.40
N ARG A 114 1.86 -15.18 -40.65
CA ARG A 114 2.01 -16.60 -41.01
C ARG A 114 1.28 -17.56 -40.06
N GLY A 115 0.41 -17.09 -39.17
CA GLY A 115 -0.41 -17.98 -38.33
C GLY A 115 0.40 -18.96 -37.46
N ARG A 116 1.62 -18.59 -37.09
CA ARG A 116 2.43 -19.42 -36.19
C ARG A 116 2.04 -19.10 -34.76
N SER A 117 1.28 -20.00 -34.15
CA SER A 117 1.08 -20.04 -32.70
C SER A 117 2.45 -20.09 -32.01
N TYR A 118 2.77 -19.06 -31.23
CA TYR A 118 3.97 -19.06 -30.41
C TYR A 118 3.72 -19.90 -29.16
N GLN A 119 4.52 -20.96 -28.98
CA GLN A 119 4.50 -21.76 -27.76
C GLN A 119 4.78 -20.84 -26.55
N GLY A 120 3.87 -20.82 -25.57
CA GLY A 120 4.02 -20.02 -24.35
C GLY A 120 3.50 -18.57 -24.42
N ILE A 121 2.81 -18.18 -25.48
CA ILE A 121 2.11 -16.89 -25.57
C ILE A 121 0.61 -17.14 -25.43
N TYR A 122 -0.04 -16.36 -24.56
CA TYR A 122 -1.46 -16.47 -24.26
C TYR A 122 -2.13 -15.09 -24.27
N ALA A 123 -3.39 -15.04 -24.69
CA ALA A 123 -4.24 -13.87 -24.44
C ALA A 123 -4.83 -13.96 -23.02
N MET A 124 -4.84 -12.85 -22.29
CA MET A 124 -5.47 -12.76 -20.98
C MET A 124 -6.92 -12.30 -21.14
N CYS A 125 -7.84 -13.13 -20.67
CA CYS A 125 -9.29 -12.93 -20.75
C CYS A 125 -9.89 -12.74 -19.35
N SER A 126 -11.03 -12.07 -19.27
CA SER A 126 -11.79 -11.88 -18.02
C SER A 126 -13.16 -12.54 -18.11
N CYS A 127 -13.52 -13.31 -17.08
CA CYS A 127 -14.89 -13.78 -16.85
C CYS A 127 -15.78 -12.63 -16.36
N GLU A 128 -17.11 -12.77 -16.45
CA GLU A 128 -18.06 -11.79 -15.89
C GLU A 128 -17.92 -11.61 -14.37
N ASN A 129 -17.49 -12.66 -13.64
CA ASN A 129 -17.22 -12.60 -12.21
C ASN A 129 -15.88 -11.91 -11.85
N GLY A 130 -15.14 -11.40 -12.84
CA GLY A 130 -13.85 -10.71 -12.67
C GLY A 130 -12.63 -11.63 -12.59
N ARG A 131 -12.79 -12.97 -12.68
CA ARG A 131 -11.66 -13.91 -12.72
C ARG A 131 -10.91 -13.79 -14.05
N LEU A 132 -9.58 -13.70 -13.99
CA LEU A 132 -8.72 -13.68 -15.18
C LEU A 132 -8.25 -15.09 -15.54
N PHE A 133 -8.27 -15.43 -16.83
CA PHE A 133 -7.78 -16.70 -17.36
C PHE A 133 -6.95 -16.50 -18.62
N LEU A 134 -6.14 -17.51 -18.95
CA LEU A 134 -5.31 -17.52 -20.14
C LEU A 134 -6.02 -18.29 -21.27
N SER A 135 -6.03 -17.73 -22.46
CA SER A 135 -6.56 -18.37 -23.68
C SER A 135 -5.49 -18.47 -24.76
N ALA A 136 -5.77 -19.28 -25.78
CA ALA A 136 -4.90 -19.40 -26.94
C ALA A 136 -4.65 -18.01 -27.58
N PRO A 137 -3.43 -17.74 -28.08
CA PRO A 137 -3.04 -16.39 -28.53
C PRO A 137 -3.88 -15.85 -29.69
N ASP A 138 -4.47 -16.74 -30.48
CA ASP A 138 -5.24 -16.42 -31.70
C ASP A 138 -6.74 -16.78 -31.55
N GLY A 139 -7.15 -17.22 -30.36
CA GLY A 139 -8.50 -17.70 -30.08
C GLY A 139 -9.42 -16.64 -29.50
N HIS A 140 -10.74 -16.86 -29.60
CA HIS A 140 -11.71 -16.09 -28.83
C HIS A 140 -11.58 -16.38 -27.32
N CYS A 141 -11.86 -15.39 -26.48
CA CYS A 141 -11.95 -15.57 -25.03
C CYS A 141 -13.15 -16.45 -24.68
N GLN A 142 -12.95 -17.77 -24.72
CA GLN A 142 -13.95 -18.77 -24.40
C GLN A 142 -13.43 -19.65 -23.27
N ALA A 143 -14.22 -19.76 -22.21
CA ALA A 143 -13.91 -20.53 -21.02
C ALA A 143 -15.12 -21.38 -20.64
N ASP A 144 -14.87 -22.62 -20.20
CA ASP A 144 -15.90 -23.45 -19.60
C ASP A 144 -16.35 -22.88 -18.25
N GLU A 145 -17.55 -23.26 -17.83
CA GLU A 145 -18.16 -22.77 -16.59
C GLU A 145 -17.24 -22.97 -15.38
N LEU A 146 -16.50 -24.08 -15.31
CA LEU A 146 -15.53 -24.37 -14.24
C LEU A 146 -14.38 -23.34 -14.13
N VAL A 147 -14.00 -22.71 -15.25
CA VAL A 147 -12.96 -21.68 -15.28
C VAL A 147 -13.51 -20.34 -14.79
N CYS A 148 -14.80 -20.09 -14.99
CA CYS A 148 -15.49 -18.84 -14.62
C CYS A 148 -16.46 -18.96 -13.42
N GLN A 149 -16.44 -20.09 -12.69
CA GLN A 149 -17.05 -20.23 -11.38
C GLN A 149 -16.28 -19.46 -10.30
#